data_AF-A0A4Q3SK55-F1
#
_entry.id   AF-A0A4Q3SK55-F1
#
_cell.length_a   1.000
_cell.length_b   1.000
_cell.length_c   1.000
_cell.angle_alpha   90.00
_cell.angle_beta   90.00
_cell.angle_gamma   90.00
#
_symmetry.space_group_name_H-M   'P 1'
#
loop_
_entity.id
_entity.type
_entity.pdbx_description
1 polymer ?
#
loop_
_entity_poly.entity_id
_entity_poly.type
_entity_poly.pdbx_seq_one_letter_code
_entity_poly.pdbx_strand_id
1 'polypeptide(L)'
;PALDVDYLADRMNMSRPTLYRKIKSISNLSANELINITRLKKAAQLLSEGMLRIYEISEMVGFSSHKHFGRTFSKQFGMSPKEYIQSLQRNAGELH
;
A
#
# COMPACT_ATOMS: atom_id res chain seq x y z
N PRO A 1 3.14 -4.60 14.78
CA PRO A 1 2.09 -3.56 14.84
C PRO A 1 1.54 -3.24 13.43
N ALA A 2 0.23 -3.26 13.26
CA ALA A 2 -0.39 -2.78 12.03
C ALA A 2 -0.14 -1.26 11.91
N LEU A 3 0.26 -0.80 10.72
CA LEU A 3 0.34 0.63 10.43
C LEU A 3 -1.08 1.17 10.29
N ASP A 4 -1.65 1.65 11.40
CA ASP A 4 -2.97 2.28 11.46
C ASP A 4 -2.87 3.74 11.95
N VAL A 5 -4.00 4.45 11.91
CA VAL A 5 -4.03 5.87 12.33
C VAL A 5 -3.74 6.02 13.82
N ASP A 6 -4.05 5.02 14.65
CA ASP A 6 -3.77 5.10 16.09
C ASP A 6 -2.27 5.07 16.35
N TYR A 7 -1.58 4.13 15.72
CA TYR A 7 -0.13 4.02 15.79
C TYR A 7 0.58 5.30 15.32
N LEU A 8 0.09 5.92 14.25
CA LEU A 8 0.66 7.18 13.76
C LEU A 8 0.33 8.38 14.67
N ALA A 9 -0.89 8.43 15.21
CA ALA A 9 -1.33 9.50 16.11
C ALA A 9 -0.51 9.51 17.41
N ASP A 10 -0.30 8.32 17.98
CA ASP A 10 0.51 8.13 19.19
C ASP A 10 1.98 8.53 18.96
N ARG A 11 2.58 8.06 17.86
CA ARG A 11 3.96 8.40 17.49
C ARG A 11 4.19 9.88 17.17
N MET A 12 3.14 10.60 16.79
CA MET A 12 3.20 12.03 16.47
C MET A 12 2.76 12.92 17.64
N ASN A 13 2.41 12.33 18.79
CA ASN A 13 1.85 13.01 19.96
C ASN A 13 0.64 13.90 19.60
N MET A 14 -0.26 13.37 18.77
CA MET A 14 -1.44 14.07 18.27
C MET A 14 -2.70 13.25 18.48
N SER A 15 -3.83 13.91 18.75
CA SER A 15 -5.13 13.26 18.65
C SER A 15 -5.44 12.90 17.19
N ARG A 16 -6.20 11.80 16.96
CA ARG A 16 -6.59 11.39 15.60
C ARG A 16 -7.20 12.53 14.78
N PRO A 17 -8.14 13.37 15.28
CA PRO A 17 -8.70 14.48 14.50
C PRO A 17 -7.67 15.52 14.08
N THR A 18 -6.68 15.79 14.94
CA THR A 18 -5.58 16.71 14.63
C THR A 18 -4.68 16.15 13.55
N LEU A 19 -4.34 14.86 13.65
CA LEU A 19 -3.56 14.16 12.64
C LEU A 19 -4.30 14.12 11.28
N TYR A 20 -5.60 13.80 11.27
CA TYR A 20 -6.43 13.82 10.06
C TYR A 20 -6.41 15.19 9.36
N ARG A 21 -6.59 16.27 10.12
CA ARG A 21 -6.60 17.63 9.59
C ARG A 21 -5.23 18.06 9.06
N LYS A 22 -4.14 17.71 9.75
CA LYS A 22 -2.76 17.99 9.31
C LYS A 22 -2.37 17.21 8.06
N ILE A 23 -2.69 15.92 7.98
CA ILE A 23 -2.45 15.11 6.78
C ILE A 23 -3.21 15.73 5.61
N LYS A 24 -4.50 16.01 5.78
CA LYS A 24 -5.31 16.63 4.72
C LYS A 24 -4.78 18.00 4.30
N SER A 25 -4.32 18.84 5.24
CA SER A 25 -3.79 20.17 4.89
C SER A 25 -2.44 20.11 4.16
N ILE A 26 -1.63 19.06 4.39
CA ILE A 26 -0.26 18.96 3.84
C ILE A 26 -0.25 18.14 2.54
N SER A 27 -0.97 17.02 2.50
CA SER A 27 -0.96 16.09 1.37
C SER A 27 -2.20 16.18 0.49
N ASN A 28 -3.23 16.90 0.92
CA ASN A 28 -4.57 16.88 0.32
C ASN A 28 -5.24 15.49 0.31
N LEU A 29 -4.73 14.55 1.14
CA LEU A 29 -5.25 13.20 1.27
C LEU A 29 -5.97 13.02 2.61
N SER A 30 -7.00 12.18 2.64
CA SER A 30 -7.55 11.62 3.88
C SER A 30 -6.58 10.63 4.52
N ALA A 31 -6.68 10.37 5.83
CA ALA A 31 -5.77 9.37 6.43
C ALA A 31 -6.09 7.93 5.99
N ASN A 32 -7.31 7.65 5.50
CA ASN A 32 -7.60 6.36 4.86
C ASN A 32 -6.80 6.21 3.55
N GLU A 33 -6.69 7.27 2.77
CA GLU A 33 -5.83 7.27 1.58
C GLU A 33 -4.35 7.12 1.97
N LEU A 34 -3.90 7.78 3.04
CA LEU A 34 -2.54 7.61 3.55
C LEU A 34 -2.25 6.16 3.98
N ILE A 35 -3.15 5.54 4.73
CA ILE A 35 -3.03 4.12 5.13
C ILE A 35 -2.98 3.24 3.89
N ASN A 36 -3.89 3.45 2.94
CA ASN A 36 -3.93 2.66 1.72
C ASN A 36 -2.64 2.80 0.93
N ILE A 37 -2.08 4.00 0.78
CA ILE A 37 -0.78 4.22 0.13
C ILE A 37 0.31 3.42 0.84
N THR A 38 0.36 3.47 2.18
CA THR A 38 1.36 2.71 2.95
C THR A 38 1.22 1.20 2.75
N ARG A 39 0.00 0.66 2.83
CA ARG A 39 -0.30 -0.76 2.59
C ARG A 39 0.11 -1.18 1.18
N LEU A 40 -0.22 -0.35 0.18
CA LEU A 40 0.06 -0.60 -1.22
C LEU A 40 1.57 -0.55 -1.53
N LYS A 41 2.32 0.37 -0.90
CA LYS A 41 3.79 0.38 -0.98
C LYS A 41 4.40 -0.90 -0.41
N LYS A 42 3.91 -1.37 0.75
CA LYS A 42 4.37 -2.65 1.31
C LYS A 42 4.00 -3.83 0.40
N ALA A 43 2.82 -3.82 -0.21
CA ALA A 43 2.42 -4.84 -1.16
C ALA A 43 3.35 -4.87 -2.38
N ALA A 44 3.70 -3.71 -2.96
CA ALA A 44 4.64 -3.63 -4.08
C ALA A 44 6.02 -4.21 -3.73
N GLN A 45 6.53 -3.94 -2.52
CA GLN A 45 7.75 -4.57 -2.02
C GLN A 45 7.63 -6.10 -1.99
N LEU A 46 6.58 -6.63 -1.35
CA LEU A 46 6.38 -8.09 -1.24
C LEU A 46 6.19 -8.76 -2.61
N LEU A 47 5.53 -8.09 -3.55
CA LEU A 47 5.39 -8.56 -4.93
C LEU A 47 6.75 -8.65 -5.63
N SER A 48 7.66 -7.72 -5.35
CA SER A 48 9.01 -7.73 -5.94
C SER A 48 9.92 -8.82 -5.38
N GLU A 49 9.68 -9.25 -4.15
CA GLU A 49 10.39 -10.37 -3.53
C GLU A 49 9.99 -11.71 -4.17
N GLY A 50 8.81 -11.81 -4.80
CA GLY A 50 8.38 -12.98 -5.58
C GLY A 50 8.11 -14.25 -4.76
N MET A 51 8.15 -14.17 -3.43
CA MET A 51 8.03 -15.33 -2.53
C MET A 51 6.59 -15.72 -2.20
N LEU A 52 5.63 -14.81 -2.39
CA LEU A 52 4.24 -14.96 -1.95
C LEU A 52 3.26 -14.82 -3.10
N ARG A 53 2.12 -15.49 -2.99
CA ARG A 53 0.99 -15.32 -3.91
C ARG A 53 0.33 -13.97 -3.67
N ILE A 54 -0.24 -13.39 -4.73
CA ILE A 54 -0.94 -12.09 -4.69
C ILE A 54 -2.04 -12.09 -3.61
N TYR A 55 -2.69 -13.24 -3.39
CA TYR A 55 -3.77 -13.35 -2.42
C TYR A 55 -3.25 -13.20 -0.98
N GLU A 56 -2.18 -13.91 -0.65
CA GLU A 56 -1.48 -13.86 0.65
C GLU A 56 -0.97 -12.44 0.95
N ILE A 57 -0.38 -11.79 -0.05
CA ILE A 57 0.09 -10.40 0.08
C ILE A 57 -1.07 -9.46 0.43
N SER A 58 -2.23 -9.64 -0.21
CA SER A 58 -3.38 -8.77 0.04
C SER A 58 -3.92 -8.92 1.46
N GLU A 59 -3.95 -10.14 1.99
CA GLU A 59 -4.32 -10.41 3.37
C GLU A 59 -3.28 -9.84 4.35
N MET A 60 -1.99 -10.06 4.09
CA MET A 60 -0.89 -9.57 4.93
C MET A 60 -0.85 -8.04 5.04
N VAL A 61 -1.17 -7.32 3.96
CA VAL A 61 -1.21 -5.85 3.97
C VAL A 61 -2.57 -5.30 4.44
N GLY A 62 -3.48 -6.16 4.91
CA GLY A 62 -4.71 -5.78 5.60
C GLY A 62 -5.89 -5.43 4.68
N PHE A 63 -5.96 -6.01 3.48
CA PHE A 63 -7.15 -5.95 2.64
C PHE A 63 -8.05 -7.15 2.91
N SER A 64 -9.32 -6.89 3.23
CA SER A 64 -10.35 -7.94 3.43
C SER A 64 -10.89 -8.51 2.11
N SER A 65 -10.53 -7.91 0.97
CA SER A 65 -11.00 -8.35 -0.34
C SER A 65 -9.91 -8.21 -1.39
N HIS A 66 -9.58 -9.33 -2.03
CA HIS A 66 -8.69 -9.43 -3.19
C HIS A 66 -9.09 -8.48 -4.33
N LYS A 67 -10.40 -8.37 -4.59
CA LYS A 67 -10.95 -7.50 -5.64
C LYS A 67 -10.74 -6.02 -5.30
N HIS A 68 -10.94 -5.65 -4.04
CA HIS A 68 -10.70 -4.29 -3.58
C HIS A 68 -9.20 -3.95 -3.60
N PHE A 69 -8.35 -4.88 -3.15
CA PHE A 69 -6.89 -4.77 -3.26
C PHE A 69 -6.45 -4.50 -4.69
N GLY A 70 -6.85 -5.36 -5.64
CA GLY A 70 -6.45 -5.22 -7.05
C GLY A 70 -6.85 -3.86 -7.64
N ARG A 71 -8.09 -3.40 -7.41
CA ARG A 71 -8.56 -2.09 -7.88
C ARG A 71 -7.77 -0.93 -7.28
N THR A 72 -7.50 -0.99 -5.98
CA THR A 72 -6.80 0.09 -5.27
C THR A 72 -5.32 0.13 -5.65
N PHE A 73 -4.71 -1.04 -5.84
CA PHE A 73 -3.35 -1.19 -6.36
C PHE A 73 -3.23 -0.62 -7.77
N SER A 74 -4.14 -1.00 -8.68
CA SER A 74 -4.17 -0.45 -10.05
C SER A 74 -4.36 1.06 -10.07
N LYS A 75 -5.23 1.61 -9.21
CA LYS A 75 -5.40 3.06 -9.09
C LYS A 75 -4.10 3.75 -8.65
N GLN A 76 -3.32 3.13 -7.78
CA GLN A 76 -2.11 3.71 -7.21
C GLN A 76 -0.87 3.58 -8.11
N PHE A 77 -0.72 2.46 -8.82
CA PHE A 77 0.48 2.12 -9.59
C PHE A 77 0.27 2.13 -11.12
N GLY A 78 -0.96 2.37 -11.58
CA GLY A 78 -1.30 2.38 -13.01
C GLY A 78 -1.38 1.01 -13.66
N MET A 79 -1.16 -0.08 -12.91
CA MET A 79 -1.20 -1.46 -13.40
C MET A 79 -1.65 -2.43 -12.30
N SER A 80 -2.21 -3.57 -12.67
CA SER A 80 -2.61 -4.62 -11.74
C SER A 80 -1.40 -5.24 -11.02
N PRO A 81 -1.60 -5.88 -9.84
CA PRO A 81 -0.54 -6.60 -9.15
C PRO A 81 0.17 -7.65 -10.03
N LYS A 82 -0.59 -8.30 -10.92
CA LYS A 82 -0.05 -9.30 -11.86
C LYS A 82 0.85 -8.65 -12.92
N GLU A 83 0.38 -7.56 -13.54
CA GLU A 83 1.18 -6.79 -14.51
C GLU A 83 2.44 -6.20 -13.86
N TYR A 84 2.34 -5.78 -12.60
CA TYR A 84 3.48 -5.32 -11.82
C TYR A 84 4.57 -6.39 -11.70
N ILE A 85 4.23 -7.61 -11.28
CA ILE A 85 5.17 -8.74 -11.23
C ILE A 85 5.79 -9.00 -12.61
N GLN A 86 4.98 -9.00 -13.67
CA GLN A 86 5.47 -9.22 -15.04
C GLN A 86 6.46 -8.13 -15.47
N SER A 87 6.20 -6.87 -15.12
CA SER A 87 7.10 -5.75 -15.42
C SER A 87 8.46 -5.91 -14.73
N LEU A 88 8.48 -6.42 -13.49
CA LEU A 88 9.71 -6.67 -12.75
C LEU A 88 10.54 -7.79 -13.38
N GLN A 89 9.89 -8.87 -13.84
CA GLN A 89 10.54 -9.97 -14.52
C GLN A 89 11.17 -9.55 -15.85
N ARG A 90 10.49 -8.68 -16.61
CA ARG A 90 11.03 -8.14 -17.87
C ARG A 90 12.28 -7.30 -17.62
N ASN A 91 12.24 -6.40 -16.63
CA ASN A 91 13.39 -5.55 -16.29
C ASN A 91 14.59 -6.35 -15.77
N ALA A 92 14.37 -7.46 -15.05
CA ALA A 92 15.45 -8.33 -14.59
C ALA A 92 16.12 -9.12 -15.74
N GLY A 93 15.39 -9.40 -16.81
CA GLY A 93 15.90 -10.09 -18.00
C GLY A 93 16.72 -9.19 -18.95
N GLU A 94 16.63 -7.87 -18.84
CA GLU A 94 17.40 -6.90 -19.65
C GLU A 94 18.77 -6.56 -19.04
N LEU A 95 19.06 -7.03 -17.83
CA LEU A 95 20.34 -6.86 -17.12
C LEU A 95 21.32 -8.04 -17.33
N HIS A 96 20.97 -8.98 -18.22
CA HIS A 96 21.77 -10.13 -18.64
C HIS A 96 21.93 -10.14 -20.16
#